data_AF-A0A7W7J081-F1
#
_entry.id   AF-A0A7W7J081-F1
#
_cell.length_a   1.000
_cell.length_b   1.000
_cell.length_c   1.000
_cell.angle_alpha   90.00
_cell.angle_beta   90.00
_cell.angle_gamma   90.00
#
_symmetry.space_group_name_H-M   'P 1'
#
loop_
_entity.id
_entity.type
_entity.pdbx_description
1 polymer ?
#
loop_
_entity_poly.entity_id
_entity_poly.type
_entity_poly.pdbx_seq_one_letter_code
_entity_poly.pdbx_strand_id
1 'polypeptide(L)'
;MIEIVENYEKYINSLPELINKSYYKAEFFIQKLGLKHATYYRKLKSNSFTHQEVKLITSLLFPEEILMQELQKSEEDIKAGRTINFEDFKQKLRAKYNI
;
A
#
# COMPACT_ATOMS: atom_id res chain seq x y z
N MET A 1 16.47 16.89 6.33
CA MET A 1 16.90 15.85 5.37
C MET A 1 17.46 14.63 6.06
N ILE A 2 18.48 14.75 6.91
CA ILE A 2 19.06 13.63 7.68
C ILE A 2 17.98 12.88 8.47
N GLU A 3 17.14 13.61 9.20
CA GLU A 3 16.02 13.03 9.97
C GLU A 3 15.04 12.18 9.13
N ILE A 4 14.76 12.58 7.89
CA ILE A 4 13.87 11.81 6.99
C ILE A 4 14.49 10.44 6.69
N VAL A 5 15.80 10.42 6.42
CA VAL A 5 16.55 9.20 6.13
C VAL A 5 16.60 8.31 7.37
N GLU A 6 16.89 8.87 8.55
CA GLU A 6 16.92 8.13 9.81
C GLU A 6 15.56 7.55 10.18
N ASN A 7 14.47 8.30 9.98
CA ASN A 7 13.13 7.82 10.27
C ASN A 7 12.72 6.70 9.31
N TYR A 8 13.10 6.79 8.04
CA TYR A 8 12.87 5.71 7.08
C TYR A 8 13.68 4.44 7.43
N GLU A 9 14.93 4.59 7.85
CA GLU A 9 15.76 3.47 8.30
C GLU A 9 15.18 2.80 9.56
N LYS A 10 14.76 3.59 10.55
CA LYS A 10 14.07 3.08 11.75
C LYS A 10 12.81 2.30 11.36
N TYR A 11 12.03 2.83 10.42
CA TYR A 11 10.84 2.16 9.91
C TYR A 11 11.15 0.82 9.27
N ILE A 12 12.10 0.77 8.31
CA ILE A 12 12.55 -0.48 7.68
C ILE A 12 12.96 -1.51 8.74
N ASN A 13 13.76 -1.08 9.73
CA ASN A 13 14.26 -1.98 10.77
C ASN A 13 13.15 -2.54 11.69
N SER A 14 12.01 -1.86 11.77
CA SER A 14 10.83 -2.33 12.52
C SER A 14 9.92 -3.26 11.72
N LEU A 15 10.03 -3.31 10.39
CA LEU A 15 9.11 -4.09 9.53
C LEU A 15 9.00 -5.56 9.92
N PRO A 16 10.10 -6.30 10.23
CA PRO A 16 9.97 -7.71 10.59
C PRO A 16 9.07 -7.93 11.81
N GLU A 17 9.20 -7.06 12.81
CA GLU A 17 8.41 -7.13 14.04
C GLU A 17 6.94 -6.74 13.78
N LEU A 18 6.71 -5.71 12.97
CA LEU A 18 5.35 -5.30 12.56
C LEU A 18 4.63 -6.41 11.78
N ILE A 19 5.33 -7.06 10.85
CA ILE A 19 4.81 -8.23 10.11
C ILE A 19 4.46 -9.35 11.09
N ASN A 20 5.35 -9.67 12.02
CA ASN A 20 5.15 -10.75 13.00
C ASN A 20 3.97 -10.48 13.95
N LYS A 21 3.75 -9.22 14.32
CA LYS A 21 2.62 -8.78 15.16
C LYS A 21 1.31 -8.60 14.40
N SER A 22 1.33 -8.65 13.07
CA SER A 22 0.13 -8.49 12.25
C SER A 22 -0.78 -9.73 12.32
N TYR A 23 -2.05 -9.57 11.96
CA TYR A 23 -3.00 -10.69 11.85
C TYR A 23 -2.77 -11.56 10.61
N TYR A 24 -1.78 -11.24 9.77
CA TYR A 24 -1.50 -11.93 8.52
C TYR A 24 -0.37 -12.93 8.66
N LYS A 25 -0.53 -14.10 8.03
CA LYS A 25 0.55 -15.09 7.91
C LYS A 25 1.61 -14.59 6.93
N ALA A 26 2.87 -15.00 7.12
CA ALA A 26 3.96 -14.73 6.18
C ALA A 26 3.59 -15.06 4.71
N GLU A 27 2.85 -16.15 4.50
CA GLU A 27 2.35 -16.58 3.19
C GLU A 27 1.57 -15.50 2.45
N PHE A 28 0.77 -14.72 3.16
CA PHE A 28 -0.01 -13.62 2.58
C PHE A 28 0.92 -12.57 1.95
N PHE A 29 1.97 -12.17 2.67
CA PHE A 29 2.96 -11.22 2.16
C PHE A 29 3.77 -11.81 1.00
N ILE A 30 4.18 -13.08 1.10
CA ILE A 30 4.93 -13.77 0.04
C ILE A 30 4.16 -13.73 -1.28
N GLN A 31 2.86 -14.06 -1.24
CA GLN A 31 1.99 -14.04 -2.42
C GLN A 31 1.78 -12.63 -2.95
N LYS A 32 1.49 -11.65 -2.08
CA LYS A 32 1.25 -10.27 -2.51
C LYS A 32 2.50 -9.60 -3.08
N LEU A 33 3.67 -9.93 -2.56
CA LEU A 33 4.96 -9.43 -3.06
C LEU A 33 5.43 -10.19 -4.31
N GLY A 34 4.80 -11.32 -4.67
CA GLY A 34 5.24 -12.15 -5.79
C GLY A 34 6.63 -12.76 -5.58
N LEU A 35 7.02 -13.02 -4.33
CA LEU A 35 8.35 -13.53 -3.98
C LEU A 35 8.36 -15.05 -3.82
N LYS A 36 9.50 -15.68 -4.11
CA LYS A 36 9.75 -17.05 -3.64
C LYS A 36 9.95 -17.02 -2.12
N HIS A 37 9.49 -18.06 -1.41
CA HIS A 37 9.66 -18.18 0.06
C HIS A 37 11.09 -17.88 0.53
N ALA A 38 12.10 -18.54 -0.06
CA ALA A 38 13.49 -18.33 0.32
C ALA A 38 13.95 -16.88 0.16
N THR A 39 13.44 -16.17 -0.86
CA THR A 39 13.75 -14.76 -1.09
C THR A 39 13.09 -13.87 -0.04
N TYR A 40 11.83 -14.14 0.30
CA TYR A 40 11.11 -13.41 1.34
C TYR A 40 11.83 -13.51 2.69
N TYR A 41 12.14 -14.73 3.16
CA TYR A 41 12.82 -14.90 4.45
C TYR A 41 14.23 -14.31 4.47
N ARG A 42 14.98 -14.39 3.36
CA ARG A 42 16.28 -13.72 3.24
C ARG A 42 16.12 -12.20 3.39
N LYS A 43 15.17 -11.59 2.67
CA LYS A 43 14.90 -10.14 2.73
C LYS A 43 14.41 -9.70 4.10
N LEU A 44 13.55 -10.48 4.72
CA LEU A 44 13.04 -10.26 6.08
C LEU A 44 14.17 -10.25 7.11
N LYS A 45 15.12 -11.18 6.99
CA LYS A 45 16.29 -11.25 7.90
C LYS A 45 17.27 -10.10 7.69
N SER A 46 17.48 -9.66 6.47
CA SER A 46 18.49 -8.64 6.13
C SER A 46 17.93 -7.23 5.91
N ASN A 47 16.64 -7.00 6.17
CA ASN A 47 15.95 -5.72 5.94
C ASN A 47 16.16 -5.16 4.52
N SER A 48 16.25 -6.04 3.52
CA SER A 48 16.61 -5.70 2.14
C SER A 48 15.41 -5.65 1.19
N PHE A 49 14.26 -5.25 1.70
CA PHE A 49 13.09 -4.97 0.87
C PHE A 49 13.34 -3.72 0.01
N THR A 50 12.89 -3.73 -1.24
CA THR A 50 12.93 -2.55 -2.09
C THR A 50 11.92 -1.51 -1.61
N HIS A 51 12.08 -0.25 -1.97
CA HIS A 51 11.11 0.81 -1.63
C HIS A 51 9.68 0.48 -2.08
N GLN A 52 9.52 -0.23 -3.20
CA GLN A 52 8.21 -0.68 -3.68
C GLN A 52 7.63 -1.80 -2.81
N GLU A 53 8.45 -2.78 -2.44
CA GLU A 53 8.07 -3.86 -1.52
C GLU A 53 7.70 -3.29 -0.14
N VAL A 54 8.49 -2.33 0.38
CA VAL A 54 8.22 -1.64 1.64
C VAL A 54 6.86 -0.96 1.57
N LYS A 55 6.58 -0.14 0.54
CA LYS A 55 5.27 0.52 0.38
C LYS A 55 4.11 -0.48 0.36
N LEU A 56 4.27 -1.59 -0.34
CA LEU A 56 3.24 -2.63 -0.39
C LEU A 56 3.05 -3.32 0.96
N ILE A 57 4.13 -3.64 1.68
CA ILE A 57 4.04 -4.19 3.03
C ILE A 57 3.32 -3.19 3.95
N THR A 58 3.68 -1.91 3.90
CA THR A 58 3.04 -0.84 4.69
C THR A 58 1.54 -0.78 4.43
N SER A 59 1.11 -0.77 3.16
CA SER A 59 -0.31 -0.67 2.82
C SER A 59 -1.11 -1.91 3.25
N LEU A 60 -0.47 -3.09 3.28
CA LEU A 60 -1.08 -4.31 3.79
C LEU A 60 -1.19 -4.31 5.32
N LEU A 61 -0.20 -3.74 6.03
CA LEU A 61 -0.18 -3.64 7.49
C LEU A 61 -1.15 -2.58 8.03
N PHE A 62 -1.33 -1.48 7.31
CA PHE A 62 -2.12 -0.32 7.74
C PHE A 62 -3.20 0.05 6.71
N PRO A 63 -4.15 -0.85 6.41
CA PRO A 63 -5.16 -0.62 5.38
C PRO A 63 -6.11 0.55 5.72
N GLU A 64 -6.34 0.80 7.01
CA GLU A 64 -7.19 1.90 7.47
C GLU A 64 -6.58 3.27 7.14
N GLU A 65 -5.26 3.42 7.23
CA GLU A 65 -4.57 4.66 6.85
C GLU A 65 -4.71 4.93 5.35
N ILE A 66 -4.62 3.89 4.52
CA ILE A 66 -4.84 4.00 3.07
C ILE A 66 -6.28 4.41 2.78
N LEU A 67 -7.26 3.79 3.44
CA LEU A 67 -8.66 4.14 3.29
C LEU A 67 -8.91 5.60 3.68
N MET A 68 -8.34 6.05 4.81
CA MET A 68 -8.48 7.43 5.26
C MET A 68 -7.89 8.43 4.26
N GLN A 69 -6.72 8.13 3.69
CA GLN A 69 -6.10 8.96 2.65
C GLN A 69 -6.98 9.08 1.40
N GLU A 70 -7.57 7.98 0.93
CA GLU A 70 -8.45 8.00 -0.24
C GLU A 70 -9.77 8.74 0.05
N LEU A 71 -10.33 8.61 1.27
CA LEU A 71 -11.50 9.37 1.68
C LEU A 71 -11.20 10.87 1.72
N GLN A 72 -10.08 11.27 2.31
CA GLN A 72 -9.67 12.67 2.35
C GLN A 72 -9.50 13.25 0.95
N LYS A 73 -8.84 12.50 0.05
CA LYS A 73 -8.70 12.88 -1.35
C LYS A 73 -10.06 13.02 -2.05
N SER A 74 -11.00 12.13 -1.76
CA SER A 74 -12.37 12.23 -2.28
C SER A 74 -13.07 13.49 -1.79
N GLU A 75 -12.88 13.88 -0.52
CA GLU A 75 -13.44 15.14 0.00
C GLU A 75 -12.84 16.36 -0.69
N GLU A 76 -11.53 16.34 -0.95
CA GLU A 76 -10.82 17.40 -1.69
C GLU A 76 -11.31 17.49 -3.14
N ASP A 77 -11.56 16.35 -3.79
CA ASP A 77 -12.15 16.29 -5.14
C ASP A 77 -13.55 16.88 -5.17
N ILE A 78 -14.39 16.58 -4.16
CA ILE A 78 -15.72 17.18 -4.01
C ILE A 78 -15.62 18.70 -3.85
N LYS A 79 -14.77 19.17 -2.92
CA LYS A 79 -14.57 20.61 -2.67
C LYS A 79 -14.06 21.35 -3.90
N ALA A 80 -13.22 20.71 -4.71
CA ALA A 80 -12.68 21.28 -5.93
C ALA A 80 -13.59 21.12 -7.16
N GLY A 81 -14.77 20.51 -7.02
CA GLY A 81 -15.68 20.24 -8.14
C GLY A 81 -15.16 19.21 -9.14
N ARG A 82 -14.16 18.40 -8.77
CA ARG A 82 -13.62 17.29 -9.59
C ARG A 82 -14.51 16.05 -9.50
N THR A 83 -15.81 16.25 -9.65
CA THR A 83 -16.81 15.19 -9.63
C THR A 83 -17.39 15.01 -11.03
N ILE A 84 -18.06 13.88 -11.25
CA ILE A 84 -18.78 13.60 -12.49
C ILE A 84 -20.20 13.16 -12.15
N ASN A 85 -21.15 13.52 -12.99
CA ASN A 85 -22.51 13.03 -12.84
C ASN A 85 -22.54 11.51 -13.02
N PHE A 86 -23.42 10.83 -12.28
CA PHE A 86 -23.63 9.40 -12.36
C PHE A 86 -23.96 8.90 -13.78
N GLU A 87 -24.77 9.64 -14.55
CA GLU A 87 -25.10 9.26 -15.94
C GLU A 87 -23.87 9.32 -16.85
N ASP A 88 -23.08 10.39 -16.74
CA ASP A 88 -21.83 10.55 -17.50
C ASP A 88 -20.81 9.47 -17.11
N PHE A 89 -20.74 9.13 -15.83
CA PHE A 89 -19.90 8.05 -15.33
C PHE A 89 -20.29 6.70 -15.94
N LYS A 90 -21.59 6.37 -15.94
CA LYS A 90 -22.10 5.15 -16.56
C LYS A 90 -21.74 5.08 -18.04
N GLN A 91 -21.97 6.15 -18.79
CA GLN A 91 -21.61 6.18 -20.22
C GLN A 91 -20.11 5.95 -20.44
N LYS A 92 -19.24 6.60 -19.65
CA LYS A 92 -17.79 6.39 -19.70
C LYS A 92 -17.37 4.96 -19.37
N LEU A 93 -18.00 4.34 -18.36
CA LEU A 93 -17.75 2.95 -18.00
C LEU A 93 -18.11 2.00 -19.15
N ARG A 94 -19.29 2.16 -19.75
CA ARG A 94 -19.73 1.36 -20.90
C ARG A 94 -18.78 1.50 -22.08
N ALA A 95 -18.40 2.72 -22.42
CA ALA A 95 -17.46 2.99 -23.52
C ALA A 95 -16.06 2.38 -23.28
N LYS A 96 -15.59 2.38 -22.02
CA LYS A 96 -14.24 1.89 -21.68
C LYS A 96 -14.16 0.37 -21.62
N TYR A 97 -15.17 -0.28 -21.06
CA TYR A 97 -15.13 -1.72 -20.78
C TYR A 97 -16.08 -2.54 -21.67
N ASN A 98 -16.80 -1.89 -22.59
CA ASN A 98 -17.74 -2.51 -23.52
C ASN A 98 -18.84 -3.34 -22.82
N ILE A 99 -19.32 -2.83 -21.68
CA ILE A 99 -20.40 -3.38 -20.84
C ILE A 99 -21.66 -2.53 -20.99
#